data_AF-A0A9Q0QJD3-F1
#
_entry.id   AF-A0A9Q0QJD3-F1
#
_cell.length_a   1.000
_cell.length_b   1.000
_cell.length_c   1.000
_cell.angle_alpha   90.00
_cell.angle_beta   90.00
_cell.angle_gamma   90.00
#
_symmetry.space_group_name_H-M   'P 1'
#
loop_
_entity.id
_entity.type
_entity.pdbx_description
1 polymer ?
#
loop_
_entity_poly.entity_id
_entity_poly.type
_entity_poly.pdbx_seq_one_letter_code
_entity_poly.pdbx_strand_id
1 'polypeptide(L)'
;MGAVTSTMAAKFAFFPPSPPSYELEEEEVEEEGGAKKLRMAAGVGVHNGNREYGDVLKLETKRGNHVVAVYFKNPEASLTVLYSHGNAADLGQMYDLFCELSLHLCVNLMGYDYSGYGKSTGKPTEQNTYVDIEAAYRCLEEKYGVKEEDVILYGQSVGSGPTLDLATRLPKLRAVVLHSPIASGLRVIYPVKRTYWFDIYKNIDKIPFVTCPVLVIHVSISYLGK
;
A
#
# COMPACT_ATOMS: atom_id res chain seq x y z
N MET A 1 3.10 23.56 14.80
CA MET A 1 2.11 23.35 15.88
C MET A 1 0.83 22.71 15.29
N GLY A 2 0.91 21.49 14.72
CA GLY A 2 -0.15 20.95 13.84
C GLY A 2 -0.44 19.45 13.97
N ALA A 3 -0.04 18.81 15.07
CA ALA A 3 -0.10 17.34 15.20
C ALA A 3 -1.31 16.79 15.98
N VAL A 4 -2.23 17.64 16.46
CA VAL A 4 -3.16 17.23 17.53
C VAL A 4 -4.59 16.98 17.05
N THR A 5 -5.03 17.52 15.90
CA THR A 5 -6.44 17.46 15.47
C THR A 5 -6.79 16.35 14.47
N SER A 6 -5.81 15.60 13.94
CA SER A 6 -6.05 14.50 12.98
C SER A 6 -6.52 13.19 13.63
N THR A 7 -6.51 13.10 14.96
CA THR A 7 -6.75 11.84 15.70
C THR A 7 -8.18 11.34 15.65
N MET A 8 -9.20 12.22 15.57
CA MET A 8 -10.59 11.77 15.46
C MET A 8 -10.95 11.33 14.03
N ALA A 9 -10.53 12.08 13.02
CA ALA A 9 -10.79 11.72 11.62
C ALA A 9 -10.10 10.40 11.23
N ALA A 10 -8.88 10.16 11.71
CA ALA A 10 -8.17 8.89 11.49
C ALA A 10 -8.95 7.69 12.05
N LYS A 11 -9.58 7.80 13.23
CA LYS A 11 -10.37 6.71 13.82
C LYS A 11 -11.58 6.29 12.98
N PHE A 12 -12.11 7.18 12.15
CA PHE A 12 -13.23 6.88 11.24
C PHE A 12 -12.78 6.54 9.81
N ALA A 13 -11.49 6.70 9.52
CA ALA A 13 -10.93 6.50 8.18
C ALA A 13 -10.25 5.14 8.00
N PHE A 14 -9.83 4.49 9.09
CA PHE A 14 -9.08 3.23 9.03
C PHE A 14 -9.77 2.13 9.84
N PHE A 15 -10.05 1.01 9.17
CA PHE A 15 -10.70 -0.16 9.75
C PHE A 15 -9.83 -1.40 9.47
N PRO A 16 -8.62 -1.52 10.06
CA PRO A 16 -7.80 -2.71 9.86
C PRO A 16 -8.56 -3.98 10.28
N PRO A 17 -8.39 -5.12 9.58
CA PRO A 17 -8.94 -6.40 10.01
C PRO A 17 -8.54 -6.73 11.46
N SER A 18 -9.50 -7.21 12.24
CA SER A 18 -9.29 -7.61 13.63
C SER A 18 -10.10 -8.88 13.93
N PRO A 19 -9.45 -10.05 14.09
CA PRO A 19 -8.00 -10.27 14.01
C PRO A 19 -7.43 -10.08 12.58
N PRO A 20 -6.11 -9.88 12.43
CA PRO A 20 -5.41 -9.96 11.14
C PRO A 20 -5.70 -11.28 10.41
N SER A 21 -5.69 -11.27 9.07
CA SER A 21 -5.98 -12.47 8.28
C SER A 21 -4.81 -13.44 8.12
N TYR A 22 -3.60 -13.04 8.54
CA TYR A 22 -2.39 -13.82 8.41
C TYR A 22 -1.52 -13.74 9.66
N GLU A 23 -0.68 -14.76 9.84
CA GLU A 23 0.39 -14.82 10.83
C GLU A 23 1.77 -14.71 10.16
N LEU A 24 2.77 -14.28 10.93
CA LEU A 24 4.16 -14.27 10.48
C LEU A 24 4.93 -15.38 11.17
N GLU A 25 5.60 -16.19 10.38
CA GLU A 25 6.49 -17.26 10.85
C GLU A 25 7.93 -16.95 10.43
N GLU A 26 8.88 -17.22 11.32
CA GLU A 26 10.31 -17.18 11.01
C GLU A 26 10.74 -18.60 10.63
N GLU A 27 11.28 -18.76 9.43
CA GLU A 27 11.91 -19.99 8.98
C GLU A 27 13.43 -19.83 9.04
N GLU A 28 14.10 -20.79 9.67
CA GLU A 28 15.56 -20.86 9.65
C GLU A 28 16.01 -21.36 8.26
N VAL A 29 16.75 -20.53 7.54
CA VAL A 29 17.31 -20.93 6.24
C VAL A 29 18.72 -21.46 6.49
N GLU A 30 18.97 -22.71 6.07
CA GLU A 30 20.31 -23.31 6.00
C GLU A 30 21.13 -22.69 4.85
N GLU A 31 21.41 -21.39 4.91
CA GLU A 31 22.47 -20.76 4.11
C GLU A 31 23.56 -20.20 5.03
N GLU A 32 24.79 -20.16 4.52
CA GLU A 32 26.01 -19.73 5.23
C GLU A 32 25.83 -18.33 5.85
N GLY A 33 25.39 -18.29 7.11
CA GLY A 33 25.13 -17.05 7.85
C GLY A 33 23.92 -17.07 8.78
N GLY A 34 23.06 -18.09 8.75
CA GLY A 34 21.94 -18.25 9.70
C GLY A 34 20.86 -17.17 9.57
N ALA A 35 20.66 -16.63 8.37
CA ALA A 35 19.64 -15.61 8.12
C ALA A 35 18.24 -16.22 8.24
N LYS A 36 17.38 -15.58 9.03
CA LYS A 36 15.97 -15.97 9.16
C LYS A 36 15.15 -15.38 8.02
N LYS A 37 14.38 -16.21 7.33
CA LYS A 37 13.41 -15.77 6.31
C LYS A 37 12.04 -15.65 6.95
N LEU A 38 11.31 -14.59 6.63
CA LEU A 38 9.92 -14.44 7.06
C LEU A 38 9.00 -15.13 6.05
N ARG A 39 7.95 -15.76 6.58
CA ARG A 39 6.86 -16.35 5.81
C ARG A 39 5.52 -15.84 6.32
N MET A 40 4.54 -15.79 5.43
CA MET A 40 3.15 -15.54 5.79
C MET A 40 2.42 -16.87 5.91
N ALA A 41 2.01 -17.23 7.12
CA ALA A 41 1.11 -18.35 7.36
C ALA A 41 -0.33 -17.85 7.26
N ALA A 42 -1.09 -18.32 6.28
CA ALA A 42 -2.44 -17.81 6.02
C ALA A 42 -3.51 -18.51 6.89
N GLY A 43 -4.40 -17.71 7.47
CA GLY A 43 -5.62 -18.15 8.13
C GLY A 43 -6.82 -18.02 7.19
N VAL A 44 -7.49 -19.14 6.90
CA VAL A 44 -8.70 -19.25 6.06
C VAL A 44 -8.52 -18.68 4.65
N GLY A 45 -7.79 -19.41 3.80
CA GLY A 45 -7.64 -19.05 2.38
C GLY A 45 -6.47 -19.68 1.63
N VAL A 46 -5.71 -20.62 2.22
CA VAL A 46 -4.62 -21.31 1.51
C VAL A 46 -5.20 -22.30 0.51
N HIS A 47 -5.65 -21.81 -0.64
CA HIS A 47 -5.97 -22.64 -1.79
C HIS A 47 -4.83 -22.58 -2.81
N ASN A 48 -4.28 -23.78 -3.06
CA ASN A 48 -3.38 -24.17 -4.14
C ASN A 48 -1.88 -23.90 -3.98
N GLY A 49 -1.25 -24.78 -3.19
CA GLY A 49 -0.10 -25.52 -3.68
C GLY A 49 1.26 -24.83 -3.59
N ASN A 50 1.98 -25.09 -2.50
CA ASN A 50 3.43 -25.32 -2.42
C ASN A 50 4.41 -24.36 -3.15
N ARG A 51 4.01 -23.15 -3.52
CA ARG A 51 4.90 -22.17 -4.14
C ARG A 51 4.76 -20.84 -3.40
N GLU A 52 5.73 -20.57 -2.54
CA GLU A 52 5.98 -19.20 -2.12
C GLU A 52 6.51 -18.40 -3.30
N TYR A 53 5.70 -17.48 -3.82
CA TYR A 53 6.06 -16.67 -4.99
C TYR A 53 6.67 -15.31 -4.63
N GLY A 54 6.87 -15.00 -3.35
CA GLY A 54 7.38 -13.69 -2.95
C GLY A 54 8.10 -13.64 -1.62
N ASP A 55 8.95 -12.62 -1.47
CA ASP A 55 9.64 -12.30 -0.23
C ASP A 55 8.67 -11.64 0.75
N VAL A 56 8.68 -12.07 2.00
CA VAL A 56 8.01 -11.36 3.10
C VAL A 56 9.05 -10.54 3.85
N LEU A 57 8.75 -9.27 4.08
CA LEU A 57 9.68 -8.28 4.60
C LEU A 57 9.08 -7.56 5.80
N LYS A 58 9.95 -7.17 6.73
CA LYS A 58 9.62 -6.24 7.80
C LYS A 58 10.46 -4.98 7.63
N LEU A 59 9.80 -3.87 7.28
CA LEU A 59 10.44 -2.62 6.88
C LEU A 59 10.34 -1.60 8.01
N GLU A 60 11.47 -0.99 8.37
CA GLU A 60 11.50 0.10 9.34
C GLU A 60 11.15 1.44 8.68
N THR A 61 10.15 2.10 9.24
CA THR A 61 9.68 3.43 8.80
C THR A 61 10.47 4.54 9.47
N LYS A 62 10.49 5.74 8.87
CA LYS A 62 11.14 6.92 9.48
C LYS A 62 10.54 7.35 10.83
N ARG A 63 9.38 6.82 11.20
CA ARG A 63 8.70 7.08 12.48
C ARG A 63 8.87 5.95 13.50
N GLY A 64 9.74 4.98 13.23
CA GLY A 64 10.07 3.87 14.14
C GLY A 64 9.03 2.75 14.19
N ASN A 65 8.01 2.77 13.31
CA ASN A 65 7.12 1.62 13.12
C ASN A 65 7.78 0.60 12.20
N HIS A 66 7.38 -0.65 12.35
CA HIS A 66 7.71 -1.73 11.43
C HIS A 66 6.46 -2.10 10.63
N VAL A 67 6.54 -2.01 9.31
CA VAL A 67 5.46 -2.43 8.41
C VAL A 67 5.84 -3.71 7.68
N VAL A 68 4.85 -4.56 7.45
CA VAL A 68 5.03 -5.79 6.69
C VAL A 68 4.86 -5.48 5.21
N ALA A 69 5.71 -6.06 4.37
CA ALA A 69 5.59 -6.00 2.92
C ALA A 69 5.77 -7.38 2.30
N VAL A 70 5.17 -7.58 1.14
CA VAL A 70 5.38 -8.73 0.25
C VAL A 70 5.92 -8.25 -1.08
N TYR A 71 6.89 -8.97 -1.63
CA TYR A 71 7.46 -8.69 -2.93
C TYR A 71 7.41 -9.92 -3.84
N PHE A 72 6.62 -9.86 -4.88
CA PHE A 72 6.52 -10.88 -5.92
C PHE A 72 7.44 -10.50 -7.08
N LYS A 73 8.40 -11.37 -7.36
CA LYS A 73 9.34 -11.19 -8.49
C LYS A 73 8.85 -11.98 -9.68
N ASN A 74 8.74 -11.32 -10.82
CA ASN A 74 8.50 -11.96 -12.11
C ASN A 74 9.77 -11.82 -12.97
N PRO A 75 10.45 -12.92 -13.35
CA PRO A 75 11.70 -12.87 -14.12
C PRO A 75 11.60 -12.13 -15.46
N GLU A 76 10.41 -12.12 -16.07
CA GLU A 76 10.16 -11.47 -17.37
C GLU A 76 9.71 -10.01 -17.21
N ALA A 77 9.55 -9.52 -15.98
CA ALA A 77 9.07 -8.17 -15.72
C ALA A 77 10.18 -7.13 -15.79
N SER A 78 9.96 -6.10 -16.61
CA SER A 78 10.77 -4.88 -16.62
C SER A 78 10.20 -3.76 -15.75
N LEU A 79 8.98 -3.91 -15.23
CA LEU A 79 8.27 -2.90 -14.44
C LEU A 79 7.91 -3.44 -13.07
N THR A 80 7.83 -2.55 -12.10
CA THR A 80 7.47 -2.87 -10.72
C THR A 80 6.28 -2.04 -10.27
N VAL A 81 5.23 -2.71 -9.78
CA VAL A 81 4.07 -2.07 -9.17
C VAL A 81 4.27 -1.97 -7.67
N LEU A 82 4.17 -0.76 -7.10
CA LEU A 82 4.05 -0.54 -5.66
C LEU A 82 2.58 -0.28 -5.33
N TYR A 83 1.95 -1.22 -4.62
CA TYR A 83 0.51 -1.28 -4.39
C TYR A 83 0.14 -0.83 -2.97
N SER A 84 -0.61 0.28 -2.87
CA SER A 84 -1.25 0.77 -1.66
C SER A 84 -2.69 0.25 -1.60
N HIS A 85 -2.95 -0.72 -0.71
CA HIS A 85 -4.25 -1.41 -0.63
C HIS A 85 -5.38 -0.55 -0.06
N GLY A 86 -6.62 -1.02 -0.28
CA GLY A 86 -7.82 -0.38 0.23
C GLY A 86 -7.97 -0.48 1.75
N ASN A 87 -8.95 0.25 2.28
CA ASN A 87 -9.34 0.13 3.69
C ASN A 87 -9.95 -1.25 3.97
N ALA A 88 -9.95 -1.70 5.23
CA ALA A 88 -10.51 -2.99 5.65
C ALA A 88 -9.96 -4.22 4.89
N ALA A 89 -8.75 -4.09 4.36
CA ALA A 89 -7.95 -5.18 3.81
C ALA A 89 -6.59 -5.21 4.51
N ASP A 90 -5.95 -6.37 4.56
CA ASP A 90 -4.53 -6.54 4.92
C ASP A 90 -3.83 -7.43 3.88
N LEU A 91 -2.50 -7.58 4.01
CA LEU A 91 -1.71 -8.37 3.07
C LEU A 91 -2.16 -9.82 2.91
N GLY A 92 -2.68 -10.45 3.95
CA GLY A 92 -3.14 -11.84 3.85
C GLY A 92 -4.34 -11.98 2.91
N GLN A 93 -5.28 -11.02 2.94
CA GLN A 93 -6.42 -10.99 2.02
C GLN A 93 -6.03 -10.58 0.60
N MET A 94 -4.95 -9.80 0.46
CA MET A 94 -4.49 -9.28 -0.83
C MET A 94 -3.48 -10.21 -1.53
N TYR A 95 -2.95 -11.22 -0.83
CA TYR A 95 -1.83 -12.03 -1.29
C TYR A 95 -2.09 -12.72 -2.64
N ASP A 96 -3.21 -13.42 -2.77
CA ASP A 96 -3.56 -14.14 -4.00
C ASP A 96 -3.78 -13.16 -5.16
N LEU A 97 -4.47 -12.04 -4.90
CA LEU A 97 -4.67 -11.00 -5.90
C LEU A 97 -3.32 -10.45 -6.39
N PHE A 98 -2.36 -10.23 -5.50
CA PHE A 98 -1.04 -9.74 -5.86
C PHE A 98 -0.24 -10.75 -6.70
N CYS A 99 -0.31 -12.03 -6.35
CA CYS A 99 0.29 -13.10 -7.14
C CYS A 99 -0.29 -13.12 -8.56
N GLU A 100 -1.61 -13.15 -8.69
CA GLU A 100 -2.31 -13.18 -9.97
C GLU A 100 -2.04 -11.91 -10.80
N LEU A 101 -2.02 -10.74 -10.18
CA LEU A 101 -1.67 -9.48 -10.87
C LEU A 101 -0.22 -9.50 -11.39
N SER A 102 0.73 -9.98 -10.59
CA SER A 102 2.14 -10.08 -11.00
C SER A 102 2.33 -11.02 -12.20
N LEU A 103 1.64 -12.16 -12.18
CA LEU A 103 1.69 -13.15 -13.25
C LEU A 103 1.00 -12.66 -14.53
N HIS A 104 -0.26 -12.22 -14.43
CA HIS A 104 -1.06 -11.85 -15.59
C HIS A 104 -0.63 -10.54 -16.25
N LEU A 105 -0.11 -9.58 -15.48
CA LEU A 105 0.38 -8.32 -16.02
C LEU A 105 1.88 -8.34 -16.35
N CYS A 106 2.57 -9.44 -16.03
CA CYS A 106 4.02 -9.58 -16.22
C CYS A 106 4.80 -8.43 -15.56
N VAL A 107 4.52 -8.17 -14.28
CA VAL A 107 5.16 -7.13 -13.46
C VAL A 107 5.72 -7.71 -12.18
N ASN A 108 6.79 -7.10 -11.65
CA ASN A 108 7.11 -7.27 -10.23
C ASN A 108 6.07 -6.51 -9.41
N LEU A 109 5.76 -6.98 -8.20
CA LEU A 109 4.73 -6.35 -7.37
C LEU A 109 5.16 -6.32 -5.91
N MET A 110 5.23 -5.12 -5.33
CA MET A 110 5.34 -4.91 -3.89
C MET A 110 4.01 -4.44 -3.32
N GLY A 111 3.46 -5.21 -2.38
CA GLY A 111 2.38 -4.79 -1.51
C GLY A 111 2.90 -4.57 -0.10
N TYR A 112 2.30 -3.65 0.66
CA TYR A 112 2.67 -3.42 2.06
C TYR A 112 1.44 -3.09 2.89
N ASP A 113 1.45 -3.49 4.16
CA ASP A 113 0.46 -3.07 5.14
C ASP A 113 0.81 -1.68 5.69
N TYR A 114 -0.22 -0.91 6.03
CA TYR A 114 -0.03 0.34 6.76
C TYR A 114 0.36 0.08 8.22
N SER A 115 0.98 1.06 8.88
CA SER A 115 1.16 1.05 10.33
C SER A 115 -0.17 0.75 11.04
N GLY A 116 -0.20 -0.28 11.88
CA GLY A 116 -1.40 -0.75 12.59
C GLY A 116 -2.37 -1.62 11.77
N TYR A 117 -2.00 -2.05 10.57
CA TYR A 117 -2.69 -3.09 9.78
C TYR A 117 -1.93 -4.42 9.82
N GLY A 118 -2.65 -5.52 9.70
CA GLY A 118 -2.06 -6.86 9.65
C GLY A 118 -1.14 -7.13 10.83
N LYS A 119 0.11 -7.48 10.55
CA LYS A 119 1.18 -7.68 11.56
C LYS A 119 2.14 -6.48 11.66
N SER A 120 1.77 -5.34 11.10
CA SER A 120 2.51 -4.08 11.21
C SER A 120 2.26 -3.40 12.56
N THR A 121 3.30 -2.77 13.11
CA THR A 121 3.22 -2.06 14.40
C THR A 121 2.65 -0.64 14.23
N GLY A 122 2.39 0.05 15.34
CA GLY A 122 2.01 1.45 15.33
C GLY A 122 0.50 1.67 15.22
N LYS A 123 0.09 2.77 14.59
CA LYS A 123 -1.32 3.17 14.45
C LYS A 123 -1.61 3.66 13.03
N PRO A 124 -2.81 3.40 12.50
CA PRO A 124 -3.15 3.85 11.17
C PRO A 124 -3.51 5.34 11.21
N THR A 125 -2.59 6.17 10.72
CA THR A 125 -2.76 7.62 10.60
C THR A 125 -2.26 8.05 9.23
N GLU A 126 -2.83 9.12 8.69
CA GLU A 126 -2.40 9.69 7.40
C GLU A 126 -0.87 9.84 7.32
N GLN A 127 -0.25 10.47 8.33
CA GLN A 127 1.20 10.69 8.35
C GLN A 127 2.00 9.39 8.48
N ASN A 128 1.46 8.35 9.11
CA ASN A 128 2.12 7.05 9.11
C ASN A 128 2.06 6.42 7.72
N THR A 129 0.90 6.43 7.04
CA THR A 129 0.80 5.84 5.70
C THR A 129 1.77 6.45 4.69
N TYR A 130 2.11 7.73 4.83
CA TYR A 130 3.10 8.41 3.99
C TYR A 130 4.54 7.92 4.23
N VAL A 131 4.91 7.62 5.48
CA VAL A 131 6.24 7.05 5.77
C VAL A 131 6.27 5.53 5.57
N ASP A 132 5.11 4.87 5.59
CA ASP A 132 4.96 3.44 5.31
C ASP A 132 5.25 3.17 3.82
N ILE A 133 4.60 3.91 2.90
CA ILE A 133 4.86 3.78 1.46
C ILE A 133 6.30 4.18 1.10
N GLU A 134 6.86 5.18 1.80
CA GLU A 134 8.24 5.59 1.59
C GLU A 134 9.22 4.48 2.01
N ALA A 135 8.94 3.74 3.08
CA ALA A 135 9.75 2.59 3.48
C ALA A 135 9.69 1.45 2.44
N ALA A 136 8.50 1.18 1.88
CA ALA A 136 8.33 0.21 0.81
C ALA A 136 9.06 0.62 -0.48
N TYR A 137 8.91 1.88 -0.91
CA TYR A 137 9.63 2.42 -2.07
C TYR A 137 11.16 2.37 -1.89
N ARG A 138 11.66 2.79 -0.72
CA ARG A 138 13.09 2.70 -0.40
C ARG A 138 13.60 1.26 -0.45
N CYS A 139 12.79 0.29 -0.02
CA CYS A 139 13.14 -1.12 -0.14
C CYS A 139 13.28 -1.57 -1.60
N LEU A 140 12.38 -1.13 -2.49
CA LEU A 140 12.49 -1.39 -3.93
C LEU A 140 13.79 -0.86 -4.52
N GLU A 141 14.17 0.36 -4.16
CA GLU A 141 15.43 0.98 -4.64
C GLU A 141 16.67 0.28 -4.05
N GLU A 142 16.75 0.17 -2.73
CA GLU A 142 17.97 -0.24 -2.04
C GLU A 142 18.21 -1.75 -2.10
N LYS A 143 17.16 -2.56 -1.92
CA LYS A 143 17.28 -4.03 -1.87
C LYS A 143 17.13 -4.67 -3.25
N TYR A 144 16.18 -4.17 -4.06
CA TYR A 144 15.84 -4.77 -5.34
C TYR A 144 16.42 -4.03 -6.55
N GLY A 145 17.06 -2.87 -6.36
CA GLY A 145 17.70 -2.11 -7.43
C GLY A 145 16.71 -1.54 -8.45
N VAL A 146 15.44 -1.40 -8.08
CA VAL A 146 14.39 -0.88 -8.98
C VAL A 146 14.61 0.60 -9.18
N LYS A 147 14.64 1.04 -10.45
CA LYS A 147 14.77 2.45 -10.80
C LYS A 147 13.43 3.14 -10.76
N GLU A 148 13.42 4.42 -10.39
CA GLU A 148 12.22 5.25 -10.34
C GLU A 148 11.40 5.20 -11.66
N GLU A 149 12.08 5.26 -12.81
CA GLU A 149 11.46 5.18 -14.14
C GLU A 149 10.82 3.83 -14.50
N ASP A 150 11.01 2.80 -13.67
CA ASP A 150 10.42 1.48 -13.81
C ASP A 150 9.31 1.21 -12.76
N VAL A 151 9.05 2.17 -11.87
CA VAL A 151 8.02 2.06 -10.83
C VAL A 151 6.68 2.63 -11.30
N ILE A 152 5.63 1.83 -11.13
CA ILE A 152 4.24 2.26 -11.23
C ILE A 152 3.65 2.28 -9.82
N LEU A 153 3.12 3.41 -9.38
CA LEU A 153 2.37 3.46 -8.12
C LEU A 153 0.91 3.11 -8.36
N TYR A 154 0.36 2.21 -7.55
CA TYR A 154 -1.05 1.82 -7.61
C TYR A 154 -1.72 2.12 -6.27
N GLY A 155 -2.78 2.92 -6.27
CA GLY A 155 -3.53 3.26 -5.06
C GLY A 155 -5.01 2.92 -5.19
N GLN A 156 -5.50 2.05 -4.31
CA GLN A 156 -6.92 1.68 -4.24
C GLN A 156 -7.64 2.40 -3.09
N SER A 157 -8.76 3.08 -3.37
CA SER A 157 -9.58 3.73 -2.35
C SER A 157 -8.74 4.61 -1.40
N VAL A 158 -8.68 4.31 -0.11
CA VAL A 158 -7.83 5.03 0.87
C VAL A 158 -6.35 5.03 0.49
N GLY A 159 -5.86 3.97 -0.18
CA GLY A 159 -4.48 3.85 -0.64
C GLY A 159 -4.08 4.91 -1.67
N SER A 160 -5.05 5.55 -2.34
CA SER A 160 -4.77 6.70 -3.22
C SER A 160 -4.09 7.87 -2.48
N GLY A 161 -4.31 8.00 -1.16
CA GLY A 161 -3.69 8.99 -0.30
C GLY A 161 -2.16 8.93 -0.27
N PRO A 162 -1.57 7.85 0.26
CA PRO A 162 -0.12 7.66 0.26
C PRO A 162 0.47 7.53 -1.15
N THR A 163 -0.25 6.91 -2.10
CA THR A 163 0.18 6.84 -3.51
C THR A 163 0.41 8.23 -4.10
N LEU A 164 -0.56 9.14 -4.00
CA LEU A 164 -0.41 10.49 -4.54
C LEU A 164 0.62 11.31 -3.75
N ASP A 165 0.71 11.13 -2.43
CA ASP A 165 1.74 11.78 -1.63
C ASP A 165 3.15 11.48 -2.14
N LEU A 166 3.45 10.19 -2.35
CA LEU A 166 4.74 9.77 -2.88
C LEU A 166 4.92 10.23 -4.33
N ALA A 167 3.90 10.12 -5.17
CA ALA A 167 3.96 10.51 -6.57
C ALA A 167 4.36 11.99 -6.77
N THR A 168 3.92 12.91 -5.89
CA THR A 168 4.32 14.33 -5.97
C THR A 168 5.81 14.58 -5.73
N ARG A 169 6.54 13.59 -5.23
CA ARG A 169 7.97 13.68 -4.87
C ARG A 169 8.88 12.88 -5.81
N LEU A 170 8.32 12.17 -6.78
CA LEU A 170 9.03 11.29 -7.72
C LEU A 170 8.89 11.82 -9.16
N PRO A 171 9.84 12.65 -9.66
CA PRO A 171 9.72 13.32 -10.94
C PRO A 171 9.85 12.43 -12.19
N LYS A 172 10.47 11.25 -12.06
CA LYS A 172 10.74 10.28 -13.14
C LYS A 172 9.83 9.05 -13.09
N LEU A 173 8.90 9.00 -12.15
CA LEU A 173 7.98 7.89 -11.98
C LEU A 173 7.32 7.47 -13.31
N ARG A 174 7.20 6.16 -13.57
CA ARG A 174 6.64 5.67 -14.85
C ARG A 174 5.19 6.11 -15.04
N ALA A 175 4.35 5.87 -14.02
CA ALA A 175 2.93 6.17 -14.04
C ALA A 175 2.31 6.03 -12.64
N VAL A 176 1.11 6.58 -12.50
CA VAL A 176 0.22 6.35 -11.35
C VAL A 176 -1.10 5.72 -11.82
N VAL A 177 -1.55 4.69 -11.13
CA VAL A 177 -2.88 4.10 -11.29
C VAL A 177 -3.69 4.33 -10.03
N LEU A 178 -4.83 5.02 -10.17
CA LEU A 178 -5.76 5.30 -9.09
C LEU A 178 -7.04 4.49 -9.31
N HIS A 179 -7.29 3.53 -8.44
CA HIS A 179 -8.48 2.67 -8.48
C HIS A 179 -9.49 3.09 -7.41
N SER A 180 -10.63 3.61 -7.88
CA SER A 180 -11.70 4.18 -7.04
C SER A 180 -11.14 5.15 -5.99
N PRO A 181 -10.32 6.14 -6.39
CA PRO A 181 -9.63 7.01 -5.44
C PRO A 181 -10.59 7.88 -4.65
N ILE A 182 -10.15 8.30 -3.47
CA ILE A 182 -10.85 9.30 -2.68
C ILE A 182 -10.36 10.69 -3.07
N ALA A 183 -11.27 11.67 -3.22
CA ALA A 183 -10.88 13.06 -3.44
C ALA A 183 -10.30 13.69 -2.16
N SER A 184 -10.90 13.35 -1.03
CA SER A 184 -10.40 13.58 0.33
C SER A 184 -11.19 12.74 1.34
N GLY A 185 -10.69 12.60 2.57
CA GLY A 185 -11.36 11.81 3.61
C GLY A 185 -12.76 12.33 3.95
N LEU A 186 -12.94 13.64 4.09
CA LEU A 186 -14.26 14.23 4.36
C LEU A 186 -15.23 14.01 3.20
N ARG A 187 -14.75 14.05 1.95
CA ARG A 187 -15.60 13.88 0.75
C ARG A 187 -16.14 12.46 0.59
N VAL A 188 -15.54 11.48 1.26
CA VAL A 188 -16.08 10.12 1.34
C VAL A 188 -17.31 10.07 2.25
N ILE A 189 -17.27 10.82 3.35
CA ILE A 189 -18.30 10.76 4.40
C ILE A 189 -19.43 11.76 4.13
N TYR A 190 -19.09 12.95 3.62
CA TYR A 190 -20.04 14.05 3.39
C TYR A 190 -19.83 14.67 2.00
N PRO A 191 -20.90 15.10 1.30
CA PRO A 191 -20.81 15.73 -0.02
C PRO A 191 -20.35 17.20 0.07
N VAL A 192 -19.17 17.43 0.63
CA VAL A 192 -18.57 18.76 0.78
C VAL A 192 -17.85 19.18 -0.50
N LYS A 193 -18.04 20.44 -0.91
CA LYS A 193 -17.36 21.00 -2.11
C LYS A 193 -16.03 21.68 -1.79
N ARG A 194 -15.75 21.97 -0.52
CA ARG A 194 -14.56 22.67 -0.05
C ARG A 194 -13.61 21.70 0.64
N THR A 195 -12.31 21.93 0.49
CA THR A 195 -11.28 21.22 1.25
C THR A 195 -10.99 21.97 2.55
N TYR A 196 -10.99 21.26 3.68
CA TYR A 196 -10.77 21.85 5.00
C TYR A 196 -9.37 21.54 5.53
N TRP A 197 -8.86 22.37 6.44
CA TRP A 197 -7.51 22.19 6.99
C TRP A 197 -7.35 20.88 7.77
N PHE A 198 -8.42 20.40 8.41
CA PHE A 198 -8.49 19.13 9.16
C PHE A 198 -8.88 17.91 8.31
N ASP A 199 -9.09 18.09 7.00
CA ASP A 199 -9.32 16.98 6.08
C ASP A 199 -8.05 16.14 5.91
N ILE A 200 -8.20 14.85 5.62
CA ILE A 200 -7.08 13.92 5.39
C ILE A 200 -7.07 13.52 3.92
N TYR A 201 -5.89 13.13 3.41
CA TYR A 201 -5.72 12.64 2.04
C TYR A 201 -6.33 13.58 1.00
N LYS A 202 -5.95 14.86 1.07
CA LYS A 202 -6.42 15.93 0.16
C LYS A 202 -5.91 15.72 -1.27
N ASN A 203 -6.28 14.60 -1.87
CA ASN A 203 -5.80 14.11 -3.16
C ASN A 203 -6.17 15.07 -4.29
N ILE A 204 -7.32 15.73 -4.17
CA ILE A 204 -7.72 16.81 -5.09
C ILE A 204 -6.71 17.96 -5.12
N ASP A 205 -6.02 18.23 -4.02
CA ASP A 205 -4.99 19.26 -3.93
C ASP A 205 -3.60 18.72 -4.34
N LYS A 206 -3.36 17.40 -4.21
CA LYS A 206 -2.08 16.75 -4.52
C LYS A 206 -1.92 16.41 -6.00
N ILE A 207 -2.97 15.94 -6.65
CA ILE A 207 -2.91 15.42 -8.03
C ILE A 207 -2.35 16.42 -9.06
N PRO A 208 -2.53 17.76 -8.96
CA PRO A 208 -1.92 18.70 -9.90
C PRO A 208 -0.39 18.72 -9.88
N PHE A 209 0.24 18.20 -8.81
CA PHE A 209 1.70 18.15 -8.68
C PHE A 209 2.31 16.84 -9.21
N VAL A 210 1.49 15.88 -9.66
CA VAL A 210 1.97 14.64 -10.27
C VAL A 210 2.30 14.90 -11.73
N THR A 211 3.55 14.65 -12.12
CA THR A 211 4.07 14.96 -13.47
C THR A 211 4.01 13.80 -14.46
N CYS A 212 3.89 12.56 -13.96
CA CYS A 212 3.80 11.37 -14.79
C CYS A 212 2.37 11.09 -15.28
N PRO A 213 2.18 10.19 -16.27
CA PRO A 213 0.85 9.76 -16.70
C PRO A 213 0.03 9.16 -15.55
N VAL A 214 -1.24 9.58 -15.43
CA VAL A 214 -2.18 9.09 -14.41
C VAL A 214 -3.38 8.40 -15.05
N LEU A 215 -3.64 7.15 -14.67
CA LEU A 215 -4.87 6.43 -14.99
C LEU A 215 -5.81 6.49 -13.79
N VAL A 216 -7.05 6.93 -14.01
CA VAL A 216 -8.12 6.90 -12.99
C VAL A 216 -9.19 5.90 -13.40
N ILE A 217 -9.39 4.88 -12.58
CA ILE A 217 -10.44 3.87 -12.71
C ILE A 217 -11.53 4.22 -11.70
N HIS A 218 -12.76 4.47 -12.16
CA HIS A 218 -13.89 4.79 -11.29
C HIS A 218 -15.18 4.19 -11.86
N VAL A 219 -16.11 3.83 -10.98
CA VAL A 219 -17.43 3.29 -11.35
C VAL A 219 -18.49 4.34 -11.02
N SER A 220 -19.39 4.63 -11.96
CA SER A 220 -20.40 5.69 -11.82
C SER A 220 -21.70 5.24 -11.14
N ILE A 221 -21.81 3.99 -10.69
CA ILE A 221 -23.06 3.45 -10.16
C ILE A 221 -23.28 3.90 -8.71
N SER A 222 -24.25 4.80 -8.54
CA SER A 222 -24.85 5.15 -7.26
C SER A 222 -25.84 4.05 -6.85
N TYR A 223 -25.46 3.14 -5.95
CA TYR A 223 -26.41 2.27 -5.23
C TYR A 223 -27.04 3.00 -4.03
N LEU A 224 -27.36 4.28 -4.22
CA LEU A 224 -28.26 5.01 -3.35
C LEU A 224 -29.41 5.46 -4.24
N GLY A 225 -30.52 4.75 -4.12
CA GLY A 225 -31.76 5.07 -4.77
C GLY A 225 -32.20 6.50 -4.48
N LYS A 226 -33.01 7.01 -5.41
CA LYS A 226 -33.89 8.15 -5.20
C LYS A 226 -34.64 8.07 -3.86
#